data_AF-X0VW51-F1
#
_entry.id   AF-X0VW51-F1
#
_cell.length_a   1.000
_cell.length_b   1.000
_cell.length_c   1.000
_cell.angle_alpha   90.00
_cell.angle_beta   90.00
_cell.angle_gamma   90.00
#
_symmetry.space_group_name_H-M   'P 1'
#
loop_
_entity.id
_entity.type
_entity.pdbx_description
1 polymer ?
#
loop_
_entity_poly.entity_id
_entity_poly.type
_entity_poly.pdbx_seq_one_letter_code
_entity_poly.pdbx_strand_id
1 'polypeptide(L)' 'GGNETTIMGIIEAMLISGMVVQGDPQGDHYGPVSIGKPDDRVKQQCQRRGLRIAELTKKLVS' A
#
# COMPACT_ATOMS: atom_id res chain seq x y z
N GLY A 1 1.46 15.70 3.24
CA GLY A 1 0.33 16.46 2.68
C GLY A 1 -0.08 15.91 1.32
N GLY A 2 0.70 16.19 0.26
CA GLY A 2 0.32 15.80 -1.10
C GLY A 2 0.43 14.31 -1.41
N ASN A 3 1.46 13.64 -0.91
CA ASN A 3 1.69 12.21 -1.17
C ASN A 3 0.53 11.35 -0.65
N GLU A 4 0.04 11.64 0.55
CA GLU A 4 -1.10 10.95 1.16
C GLU A 4 -2.37 11.16 0.34
N THR A 5 -2.64 12.39 -0.14
CA THR A 5 -3.79 12.67 -1.01
C THR A 5 -3.67 11.95 -2.36
N THR A 6 -2.47 11.89 -2.95
CA THR A 6 -2.24 11.14 -4.20
C THR A 6 -2.54 9.66 -4.02
N ILE A 7 -2.05 9.05 -2.93
CA ILE A 7 -2.33 7.64 -2.63
C ILE A 7 -3.83 7.43 -2.39
N MET A 8 -4.48 8.33 -1.64
CA MET A 8 -5.93 8.25 -1.41
C MET A 8 -6.73 8.33 -2.72
N GLY A 9 -6.36 9.19 -3.66
CA GLY A 9 -7.01 9.24 -4.97
C GLY A 9 -6.85 7.94 -5.79
N ILE A 10 -5.69 7.27 -5.69
CA ILE A 10 -5.50 5.94 -6.29
C ILE A 10 -6.39 4.91 -5.60
N ILE A 11 -6.47 4.93 -4.27
CA ILE A 11 -7.33 4.04 -3.48
C ILE A 11 -8.80 4.25 -3.84
N GLU A 12 -9.25 5.50 -3.97
CA GLU A 12 -10.61 5.83 -4.41
C GLU A 12 -10.94 5.19 -5.76
N ALA A 13 -10.03 5.29 -6.75
CA ALA A 13 -10.23 4.64 -8.04
C ALA A 13 -10.31 3.11 -7.94
N MET A 14 -9.52 2.49 -7.06
CA MET A 14 -9.58 1.04 -6.79
C MET A 14 -10.91 0.65 -6.14
N LEU A 15 -11.39 1.44 -5.18
CA LEU A 15 -12.68 1.21 -4.51
C LEU A 15 -13.85 1.35 -5.49
N ILE A 16 -13.84 2.37 -6.34
CA ILE A 16 -14.83 2.55 -7.43
C ILE A 16 -14.84 1.33 -8.36
N SER A 17 -13.67 0.73 -8.60
CA SER A 17 -13.51 -0.46 -9.43
C SER A 17 -13.91 -1.78 -8.74
N GLY A 18 -14.36 -1.74 -7.48
CA GLY A 18 -14.77 -2.92 -6.71
C GLY A 18 -13.61 -3.74 -6.14
N MET A 19 -12.40 -3.17 -6.04
CA MET A 19 -11.24 -3.88 -5.49
C MET A 19 -11.27 -3.92 -3.95
N VAL A 20 -10.74 -5.02 -3.38
CA VAL A 20 -10.43 -5.09 -1.94
C VAL A 20 -9.08 -4.40 -1.70
N VAL A 21 -9.10 -3.32 -0.90
CA VAL A 21 -7.89 -2.52 -0.59
C VAL A 21 -7.45 -2.78 0.85
N GLN A 22 -6.22 -3.27 1.03
CA GLN A 22 -5.61 -3.51 2.34
C GLN A 22 -4.59 -2.42 2.69
N GLY A 23 -4.77 -1.77 3.86
CA GLY A 23 -3.78 -0.86 4.43
C GLY A 23 -2.72 -1.57 5.31
N ASP A 24 -1.82 -0.78 5.91
CA ASP A 24 -0.83 -1.27 6.86
C ASP A 24 -0.92 -0.56 8.23
N PRO A 25 -1.31 -1.25 9.33
CA PRO A 25 -1.46 -0.61 10.63
C PRO A 25 -0.14 -0.26 11.34
N GLN A 26 1.02 -0.74 10.87
CA GLN A 26 2.32 -0.47 11.52
C GLN A 26 3.34 0.21 10.59
N GLY A 27 2.96 0.52 9.35
CA GLY A 27 3.81 1.12 8.34
C GLY A 27 3.17 2.36 7.73
N ASP A 28 3.55 2.67 6.50
CA ASP A 28 2.90 3.75 5.74
C ASP A 28 1.46 3.31 5.39
N HIS A 29 0.47 3.84 6.14
CA HIS A 29 -0.87 3.26 6.27
C HIS A 29 -1.62 3.05 4.94
N TYR A 30 -1.51 4.01 4.04
CA TYR A 30 -2.16 3.97 2.73
C TYR A 30 -1.26 3.35 1.64
N GLY A 31 0.05 3.27 1.90
CA GLY A 31 1.06 2.75 0.98
C GLY A 31 2.40 3.47 1.18
N PRO A 32 3.53 2.81 0.82
CA PRO A 32 4.88 3.33 1.02
C PRO A 32 5.14 4.60 0.22
N VAL A 33 5.81 5.56 0.84
CA VAL A 33 6.20 6.84 0.22
C VAL A 33 7.71 7.06 0.34
N SER A 34 8.34 7.48 -0.75
CA SER A 34 9.72 7.97 -0.76
C SER A 34 9.77 9.48 -0.91
N ILE A 35 10.56 10.16 -0.09
CA ILE A 35 10.92 11.57 -0.28
C ILE A 35 12.34 11.59 -0.82
N GLY A 36 12.51 11.97 -2.08
CA GLY A 36 13.78 11.81 -2.79
C GLY A 36 14.08 10.34 -3.10
N LYS A 37 15.37 9.98 -3.15
CA LYS A 37 15.81 8.62 -3.50
C LYS A 37 15.38 7.62 -2.40
N PRO A 38 14.84 6.45 -2.75
CA PRO A 38 14.48 5.42 -1.77
C PRO A 38 15.66 4.99 -0.90
N ASP A 39 15.48 5.10 0.42
CA ASP A 39 16.37 4.54 1.42
C ASP A 39 15.93 3.12 1.83
N ASP A 40 16.61 2.54 2.81
CA ASP A 40 16.31 1.17 3.26
C ASP A 40 14.98 1.08 4.01
N ARG A 41 14.52 2.15 4.68
CA ARG A 41 13.18 2.21 5.29
C ARG A 41 12.11 2.06 4.22
N VAL A 42 12.22 2.82 3.12
CA VAL A 42 11.27 2.75 1.99
C VAL A 42 11.27 1.36 1.37
N LYS A 43 12.45 0.76 1.15
CA LYS A 43 12.54 -0.60 0.58
C LYS A 43 11.86 -1.64 1.48
N GLN A 44 12.06 -1.55 2.79
CA GLN A 44 11.43 -2.46 3.76
C GLN A 44 9.90 -2.29 3.78
N GLN A 45 9.39 -1.06 3.73
CA GLN A 45 7.96 -0.79 3.65
C GLN A 45 7.34 -1.33 2.34
N CYS A 46 8.03 -1.18 1.21
CA CYS A 46 7.61 -1.78 -0.07
C CYS A 46 7.54 -3.31 -0.02
N GLN A 47 8.57 -3.96 0.54
CA GLN A 47 8.60 -5.42 0.70
C GLN A 47 7.47 -5.90 1.62
N ARG A 48 7.27 -5.23 2.75
CA ARG A 48 6.19 -5.54 3.70
C ARG A 48 4.81 -5.40 3.05
N ARG A 49 4.55 -4.33 2.30
CA ARG A 49 3.29 -4.16 1.56
C ARG A 49 3.07 -5.29 0.55
N GLY A 50 4.10 -5.67 -0.22
CA GLY A 50 4.03 -6.78 -1.15
C GLY A 50 3.69 -8.10 -0.48
N LEU A 51 4.36 -8.42 0.64
CA LEU A 51 4.10 -9.64 1.41
C LEU A 51 2.66 -9.69 1.92
N ARG A 52 2.16 -8.59 2.51
CA ARG A 52 0.79 -8.53 3.05
C ARG A 52 -0.28 -8.70 1.97
N ILE A 53 -0.09 -8.07 0.80
CA ILE A 53 -0.99 -8.26 -0.35
C ILE A 53 -0.98 -9.73 -0.78
N ALA A 54 0.19 -10.35 -0.94
CA ALA A 54 0.30 -11.75 -1.34
C ALA A 54 -0.37 -12.70 -0.32
N GLU A 55 -0.20 -12.45 0.97
CA GLU A 55 -0.86 -13.21 2.04
C GLU A 55 -2.38 -13.03 2.02
N LEU A 56 -2.87 -11.80 1.84
CA LEU A 56 -4.31 -11.55 1.72
C LEU A 56 -4.88 -12.25 0.48
N THR A 57 -4.23 -12.13 -0.68
CA THR A 57 -4.66 -12.81 -1.91
C THR A 57 -4.74 -14.33 -1.71
N LYS A 58 -3.72 -14.95 -1.08
CA LYS A 58 -3.74 -16.38 -0.78
C LYS A 58 -4.95 -16.78 0.07
N LYS A 59 -5.30 -15.98 1.09
CA LYS A 59 -6.46 -16.26 1.97
C LYS A 59 -7.82 -16.08 1.28
N LEU A 60 -7.90 -15.28 0.23
CA LEU A 60 -9.16 -15.02 -0.49
C LEU A 60 -9.40 -16.01 -1.64
N VAL A 61 -8.33 -16.63 -2.16
CA VAL A 61 -8.38 -17.57 -3.30
C VAL A 61 -8.29 -19.04 -2.84
N SER A 62 -7.94 -19.29 -1.58
CA SER A 62 -7.97 -20.62 -0.94
C SER A 62 -9.33 -20.93 -0.34
#